data_AF-A0A7V3BI06-F1
#
_entry.id   AF-A0A7V3BI06-F1
#
_cell.length_a   1.000
_cell.length_b   1.000
_cell.length_c   1.000
_cell.angle_alpha   90.00
_cell.angle_beta   90.00
_cell.angle_gamma   90.00
#
_symmetry.space_group_name_H-M   'P 1'
#
loop_
_entity.id
_entity.type
_entity.pdbx_description
1 polymer ?
#
loop_
_entity_poly.entity_id
_entity_poly.type
_entity_poly.pdbx_seq_one_letter_code
_entity_poly.pdbx_strand_id
1 'polypeptide(L)'
;MAHLPFDTVVEEVKTLSPAEQRQLRSILDTIVAGAAPMTENEFAHKLVEFGLLSEVKPPITDFTPYQNRQPVKTTGKPLSEVILEERR
;
A
#
# COMPACT_ATOMS: atom_id res chain seq x y z
N MET A 1 -24.91 -9.67 19.80
CA MET A 1 -24.82 -8.54 18.86
C MET A 1 -25.94 -8.72 17.85
N ALA A 2 -26.96 -7.86 17.87
CA ALA A 2 -28.06 -7.96 16.91
C ALA A 2 -27.57 -7.47 15.55
N HIS A 3 -27.50 -8.36 14.56
CA HIS A 3 -27.23 -7.97 13.18
C HIS A 3 -28.55 -7.51 12.58
N LEU A 4 -28.72 -6.18 12.45
CA LEU A 4 -29.77 -5.64 11.61
C LEU A 4 -29.49 -6.07 10.15
N PRO A 5 -30.52 -6.44 9.37
CA PRO A 5 -30.33 -6.76 7.98
C PRO A 5 -29.87 -5.51 7.21
N PHE A 6 -28.96 -5.71 6.26
CA PHE A 6 -28.30 -4.64 5.49
C PHE A 6 -29.31 -3.64 4.89
N ASP A 7 -30.43 -4.13 4.37
CA ASP A 7 -31.46 -3.32 3.74
C ASP A 7 -32.08 -2.30 4.72
N THR A 8 -32.26 -2.68 5.99
CA THR A 8 -32.77 -1.76 7.02
C THR A 8 -31.79 -0.63 7.30
N VAL A 9 -30.49 -0.94 7.35
CA VAL A 9 -29.44 0.07 7.54
C VAL A 9 -29.40 1.05 6.37
N VAL A 10 -29.57 0.57 5.14
CA VAL A 10 -29.62 1.43 3.94
C VAL A 10 -30.81 2.38 3.99
N GLU A 11 -31.98 1.91 4.40
CA GLU A 11 -33.15 2.78 4.54
C GLU A 11 -32.99 3.83 5.64
N GLU A 12 -32.42 3.46 6.79
CA GLU A 12 -32.13 4.43 7.86
C GLU A 12 -31.15 5.52 7.40
N VAL A 13 -30.10 5.16 6.67
CA VAL A 13 -29.12 6.12 6.13
C VAL A 13 -29.76 7.12 5.16
N LYS A 14 -30.76 6.70 4.37
CA LYS A 14 -31.49 7.60 3.46
C LYS A 14 -32.31 8.66 4.20
N THR A 15 -32.79 8.35 5.41
CA THR A 15 -33.58 9.29 6.23
C THR A 15 -32.74 10.35 6.94
N LEU A 16 -31.42 10.16 7.03
CA LEU A 16 -30.50 11.12 7.63
C LEU A 16 -30.46 12.44 6.87
N SER A 17 -30.23 13.53 7.60
CA SER A 17 -29.99 14.82 6.99
C SER A 17 -28.69 14.84 6.16
N PRO A 18 -28.53 15.78 5.21
CA PRO A 18 -27.29 15.91 4.45
C PRO A 18 -26.04 16.11 5.30
N ALA A 19 -26.17 16.69 6.50
CA ALA A 19 -25.04 16.87 7.42
C ALA A 19 -24.64 15.55 8.09
N GLU A 20 -25.62 14.78 8.56
CA GLU A 20 -25.42 13.47 9.19
C GLU A 20 -24.89 12.44 8.18
N GLN A 21 -25.35 12.49 6.93
CA GLN A 21 -24.81 11.65 5.86
C GLN A 21 -23.32 11.92 5.60
N ARG A 22 -22.88 13.18 5.66
CA ARG A 22 -21.45 13.52 5.52
C ARG A 22 -20.63 13.02 6.70
N GLN A 23 -21.16 13.15 7.92
CA GLN A 23 -20.51 12.64 9.11
C GLN A 23 -20.39 11.11 9.08
N LEU A 24 -21.47 10.42 8.70
CA LEU A 24 -21.46 8.97 8.51
C LEU A 24 -20.44 8.55 7.46
N ARG A 25 -20.37 9.25 6.33
CA ARG A 25 -19.36 8.99 5.29
C ARG A 25 -17.94 9.10 5.82
N SER A 26 -17.62 10.15 6.59
CA SER A 26 -16.29 10.30 7.20
C SER A 26 -15.93 9.13 8.13
N ILE A 27 -16.91 8.62 8.88
CA ILE A 27 -16.71 7.48 9.79
C ILE A 27 -16.52 6.20 8.97
N LEU A 28 -17.36 5.97 7.96
CA LEU A 28 -17.26 4.82 7.07
C LEU A 28 -15.94 4.83 6.30
N ASP A 29 -15.48 5.98 5.81
CA ASP A 29 -14.19 6.10 5.13
C ASP A 29 -13.05 5.69 6.08
N THR A 30 -13.14 6.02 7.38
CA THR A 30 -12.15 5.60 8.38
C THR A 30 -12.19 4.10 8.67
N ILE A 31 -13.39 3.50 8.69
CA ILE A 31 -13.60 2.08 9.01
C ILE A 31 -13.27 1.19 7.79
N VAL A 32 -13.71 1.58 6.59
CA VAL A 32 -13.63 0.79 5.36
C VAL A 32 -12.30 0.96 4.65
N ALA A 33 -11.69 2.16 4.67
CA ALA A 33 -10.36 2.34 4.09
C ALA A 33 -9.28 1.56 4.88
N GLY A 34 -9.62 1.09 6.10
CA GLY A 34 -8.63 0.60 7.04
C GLY A 34 -7.69 1.72 7.50
N ALA A 35 -6.76 1.41 8.39
CA ALA A 35 -5.68 2.35 8.72
C ALA A 35 -5.06 2.89 7.43
N ALA A 36 -4.79 4.20 7.37
CA ALA A 36 -4.21 4.86 6.21
C ALA A 36 -3.08 4.00 5.60
N PRO A 37 -2.97 3.97 4.26
CA PRO A 37 -1.95 3.16 3.60
C PRO A 37 -0.61 3.45 4.24
N MET A 38 -0.04 2.39 4.82
CA MET A 38 1.17 2.50 5.61
C MET A 38 2.28 3.08 4.73
N THR A 39 2.98 4.07 5.25
CA THR A 39 4.11 4.65 4.53
C THR A 39 5.19 3.59 4.31
N GLU A 40 6.01 3.74 3.27
CA GLU A 40 7.09 2.80 2.99
C GLU A 40 8.05 2.67 4.18
N ASN A 41 8.28 3.76 4.92
CA ASN A 41 9.10 3.75 6.13
C ASN A 41 8.45 2.96 7.27
N GLU A 42 7.16 3.17 7.54
CA GLU A 42 6.42 2.39 8.53
C GLU A 42 6.37 0.90 8.16
N PHE A 43 6.22 0.56 6.87
CA PHE A 43 6.28 -0.81 6.40
C PHE A 43 7.65 -1.44 6.66
N ALA A 44 8.74 -0.73 6.32
CA ALA A 44 10.09 -1.19 6.55
C ALA A 44 10.37 -1.46 8.05
N HIS A 45 9.88 -0.58 8.94
CA HIS A 45 9.99 -0.78 10.39
C HIS A 45 9.25 -2.03 10.86
N LYS A 46 8.02 -2.28 10.36
CA LYS A 46 7.31 -3.53 10.67
C LYS A 46 8.06 -4.77 10.19
N LEU A 47 8.72 -4.73 9.04
CA LEU A 47 9.52 -5.86 8.58
C LEU A 47 10.70 -6.16 9.50
N VAL A 48 11.29 -5.14 10.13
CA VAL A 48 12.30 -5.33 11.18
C VAL A 48 11.69 -5.94 12.44
N GLU A 49 10.53 -5.43 12.88
CA GLU A 49 9.81 -5.99 14.03
C GLU A 49 9.44 -7.47 13.84
N PHE A 50 9.06 -7.86 12.62
CA PHE A 50 8.79 -9.25 12.26
C PHE A 50 10.06 -10.10 12.07
N GLY A 51 11.26 -9.52 12.15
CA GLY A 51 12.52 -10.21 11.96
C GLY A 51 12.81 -10.62 10.50
N LEU A 52 12.07 -10.07 9.54
CA LEU A 52 12.31 -10.28 8.11
C LEU A 52 13.46 -9.41 7.58
N LEU A 53 13.67 -8.24 8.19
CA LEU A 53 14.81 -7.37 7.96
C LEU A 53 15.63 -7.24 9.24
N SER A 54 16.94 -7.08 9.11
CA SER A 54 17.82 -6.78 10.25
C SER A 54 17.71 -5.32 10.71
N GLU A 55 17.54 -4.40 9.77
CA GLU A 55 17.47 -2.95 10.01
C GLU A 55 16.83 -2.22 8.82
N VAL A 56 16.37 -0.99 9.05
CA VAL A 56 15.96 -0.08 7.98
C VAL A 56 17.15 0.78 7.58
N LYS A 57 17.68 0.58 6.36
CA LYS A 57 18.81 1.34 5.86
C LYS A 57 18.39 2.75 5.46
N PRO A 58 19.23 3.78 5.67
CA PRO A 58 18.94 5.12 5.20
C PRO A 58 18.88 5.15 3.65
N PRO A 59 18.09 6.07 3.06
CA PRO A 59 18.06 6.26 1.63
C PRO A 59 19.46 6.54 1.07
N ILE A 60 19.78 5.96 -0.09
CA ILE A 60 21.03 6.25 -0.79
C ILE A 60 20.94 7.67 -1.36
N THR A 61 21.81 8.56 -0.88
CA THR A 61 21.90 9.94 -1.36
C THR A 61 23.07 10.15 -2.32
N ASP A 62 24.14 9.38 -2.16
CA ASP A 62 25.30 9.40 -3.05
C ASP A 62 25.23 8.27 -4.08
N PHE A 63 25.03 8.65 -5.34
CA PHE A 63 24.97 7.73 -6.47
C PHE A 63 26.31 7.61 -7.22
N THR A 64 27.39 8.25 -6.77
CA THR A 64 28.72 8.16 -7.40
C THR A 64 29.20 6.72 -7.63
N PRO A 65 28.98 5.75 -6.72
CA PRO A 65 29.44 4.37 -6.95
C PRO A 65 28.68 3.64 -8.07
N TYR A 66 27.54 4.17 -8.49
CA TYR A 66 26.64 3.55 -9.46
C TYR A 66 26.72 4.19 -10.85
N GLN A 67 27.55 5.22 -11.04
CA GLN A 67 27.63 6.01 -12.28
C GLN A 67 27.93 5.18 -13.53
N ASN A 68 28.72 4.12 -13.39
CA ASN A 68 29.10 3.25 -14.52
C ASN A 68 28.12 2.09 -14.77
N ARG A 69 27.02 1.99 -14.01
CA ARG A 69 26.03 0.93 -14.20
C ARG A 69 25.16 1.25 -15.41
N GLN A 70 25.05 0.27 -16.31
CA GLN A 70 24.16 0.35 -17.46
C GLN A 70 22.81 -0.27 -17.11
N PRO A 71 21.68 0.42 -17.33
CA PRO A 71 20.35 -0.14 -17.13
C PRO A 71 20.10 -1.31 -18.09
N VAL A 72 19.58 -2.42 -17.57
CA VAL A 72 19.10 -3.54 -18.39
C VAL A 72 17.74 -3.13 -18.96
N LYS A 73 17.63 -3.10 -20.29
CA LYS A 73 16.37 -2.79 -20.98
C LYS A 73 15.51 -4.05 -21.07
N THR A 74 14.32 -4.03 -20.48
CA THR A 74 13.36 -5.13 -20.57
C THR A 74 12.12 -4.71 -21.36
N THR A 75 11.78 -5.43 -22.43
CA THR A 75 10.55 -5.20 -23.22
C THR A 75 9.66 -6.42 -23.18
N GLY A 76 8.60 -6.38 -22.37
CA GLY A 76 7.54 -7.40 -22.31
C GLY A 76 7.92 -8.76 -21.71
N LYS A 77 9.23 -9.10 -21.63
CA LYS A 77 9.73 -10.31 -20.98
C LYS A 77 10.16 -10.07 -19.52
N PRO A 78 10.05 -11.08 -18.64
CA PRO A 78 10.60 -11.02 -17.29
C PRO A 78 12.11 -10.80 -17.29
N LEU A 79 12.62 -10.01 -16.33
CA LEU A 79 14.06 -9.74 -16.19
C LEU A 79 14.89 -11.03 -16.05
N SER A 80 14.34 -12.06 -15.39
CA SER A 80 14.99 -13.36 -15.24
C SER A 80 15.30 -14.03 -16.58
N GLU A 81 14.42 -13.88 -17.57
CA GLU A 81 14.63 -14.45 -18.91
C GLU A 81 15.65 -13.63 -19.71
N VAL A 82 15.56 -12.30 -19.64
CA VAL A 82 16.50 -11.39 -20.32
C VAL A 82 17.94 -11.65 -19.88
N ILE A 83 18.18 -11.82 -18.57
CA ILE A 83 19.52 -12.10 -18.03
C ILE A 83 20.07 -13.46 -18.50
N LEU A 84 19.20 -14.46 -18.69
CA LEU A 84 19.62 -15.79 -19.15
C LEU A 84 19.95 -15.80 -20.65
N GLU A 85 19.24 -15.01 -21.46
CA GLU A 85 19.49 -14.87 -22.90
C GLU A 85 20.82 -14.16 -23.18
N GLU A 86 21.14 -13.08 -22.45
CA GLU A 86 22.38 -12.29 -22.65
C GLU A 86 23.68 -13.02 -22.23
N ARG A 87 23.56 -14.10 -21.45
CA ARG A 87 24.71 -14.86 -20.92
C ARG A 87 25.10 -16.09 -21.74
N ARG A 88 24.35 -16.41 -22.79
CA ARG A 88 24.65 -17.51 -23.73
C ARG A 88 25.52 -17.03 -24.87
#